data_AF-A0AAW9KSB2-F1
#
_entry.id   AF-A0AAW9KSB2-F1
#
_cell.length_a   1.000
_cell.length_b   1.000
_cell.length_c   1.000
_cell.angle_alpha   90.00
_cell.angle_beta   90.00
_cell.angle_gamma   90.00
#
_symmetry.space_group_name_H-M   'P 1'
#
loop_
_entity.id
_entity.type
_entity.pdbx_description
1 polymer ?
#
loop_
_entity_poly.entity_id
_entity_poly.type
_entity_poly.pdbx_seq_one_letter_code
_entity_poly.pdbx_strand_id
1 'polypeptide(L)'
;MKIGLVLSGGGGKGAYELGVWKALKELGIDKYISVFSGTSIGAFNAVLFAQDDMIYAEALWEEVTIDKLIPISKFELFKKGVGLILGGKNLNIAKKYMNQKIEE
;
A
#
# COMPACT_ATOMS: atom_id res chain seq x y z
N MET A 1 -1.00 7.37 -26.82
CA MET A 1 -1.61 7.83 -25.54
C MET A 1 -0.81 7.23 -24.39
N LYS A 2 -0.58 7.97 -23.31
CA LYS A 2 0.09 7.47 -22.09
C LYS A 2 -0.81 7.77 -20.88
N ILE A 3 -1.09 6.76 -20.06
CA ILE A 3 -2.00 6.83 -18.91
C ILE A 3 -1.21 6.53 -17.63
N GLY A 4 -1.49 7.29 -16.58
CA GLY A 4 -1.10 6.94 -15.21
C GLY A 4 -2.26 6.23 -14.51
N LEU A 5 -2.02 5.03 -13.98
CA LEU A 5 -2.99 4.30 -13.18
C LEU A 5 -2.75 4.60 -11.69
N VAL A 6 -3.78 5.08 -11.01
CA VAL A 6 -3.73 5.40 -9.57
C VAL A 6 -4.63 4.44 -8.80
N LEU A 7 -4.03 3.69 -7.88
CA LEU A 7 -4.67 2.66 -7.06
C LEU A 7 -4.84 3.17 -5.62
N SER A 8 -6.07 3.12 -5.11
CA SER A 8 -6.39 3.73 -3.82
C SER A 8 -6.06 2.79 -2.66
N GLY A 9 -5.99 3.35 -1.46
CA GLY A 9 -6.03 2.55 -0.24
C GLY A 9 -7.41 1.91 -0.03
N GLY A 10 -7.47 0.93 0.86
CA GLY A 10 -8.74 0.22 1.14
C GLY A 10 -8.62 -1.08 1.92
N GLY A 11 -7.39 -1.49 2.29
CA GLY A 11 -7.15 -2.77 2.97
C GLY A 11 -7.53 -3.96 2.09
N GLY A 12 -8.19 -4.96 2.64
CA GLY A 12 -8.57 -6.17 1.89
C GLY A 12 -9.42 -5.92 0.64
N LYS A 13 -10.11 -4.76 0.53
CA LYS A 13 -10.87 -4.38 -0.67
C LYS A 13 -9.99 -4.18 -1.91
N GLY A 14 -8.67 -4.07 -1.74
CA GLY A 14 -7.71 -4.02 -2.85
C GLY A 14 -7.78 -5.24 -3.78
N ALA A 15 -8.34 -6.38 -3.33
CA ALA A 15 -8.55 -7.55 -4.18
C ALA A 15 -9.44 -7.24 -5.40
N TYR A 16 -10.37 -6.28 -5.31
CA TYR A 16 -11.19 -5.87 -6.45
C TYR A 16 -10.39 -5.21 -7.58
N GLU A 17 -9.23 -4.62 -7.27
CA GLU A 17 -8.36 -4.00 -8.26
C GLU A 17 -7.77 -5.04 -9.23
N LEU A 18 -7.62 -6.32 -8.84
CA LEU A 18 -7.25 -7.40 -9.76
C LEU A 18 -8.33 -7.65 -10.81
N GLY A 19 -9.60 -7.57 -10.43
CA GLY A 19 -10.70 -7.66 -11.39
C GLY A 19 -10.68 -6.53 -12.41
N VAL A 20 -10.37 -5.30 -11.96
CA VAL A 20 -10.16 -4.15 -12.86
C VAL A 20 -8.98 -4.42 -13.79
N TRP A 21 -7.89 -4.99 -13.28
CA TRP A 21 -6.72 -5.33 -14.09
C TRP A 21 -7.07 -6.28 -15.23
N LYS A 22 -7.81 -7.36 -14.96
CA LYS A 22 -8.28 -8.31 -15.97
C LYS A 22 -9.08 -7.60 -17.06
N ALA A 23 -10.05 -6.78 -16.67
CA ALA A 23 -10.86 -6.02 -17.62
C ALA A 23 -10.02 -5.06 -18.48
N LEU A 24 -9.00 -4.41 -17.89
CA LEU A 24 -8.09 -3.53 -18.64
C LEU A 24 -7.27 -4.30 -19.68
N LYS A 25 -6.84 -5.53 -19.38
CA LYS A 25 -6.17 -6.42 -20.34
C LYS A 25 -7.12 -6.89 -21.44
N GLU A 26 -8.32 -7.34 -21.08
CA GLU A 26 -9.34 -7.79 -22.05
C GLU A 26 -9.72 -6.68 -23.04
N LEU A 27 -9.80 -5.44 -22.57
CA LEU A 27 -10.09 -4.27 -23.40
C LEU A 27 -8.86 -3.72 -24.14
N GLY A 28 -7.66 -4.28 -23.90
CA GLY A 28 -6.41 -3.82 -24.49
C GLY A 28 -6.04 -2.38 -24.12
N ILE A 29 -6.47 -1.93 -22.93
CA ILE A 29 -6.18 -0.59 -22.39
C ILE A 29 -4.85 -0.60 -21.63
N ASP A 30 -4.47 -1.74 -21.06
CA ASP A 30 -3.23 -1.97 -20.31
C ASP A 30 -1.98 -1.48 -21.05
N LYS A 31 -1.91 -1.69 -22.38
CA LYS A 31 -0.81 -1.23 -23.23
C LYS A 31 -0.58 0.29 -23.25
N TYR A 32 -1.54 1.09 -22.80
CA TYR A 32 -1.42 2.55 -22.71
C TYR A 32 -0.98 3.02 -21.33
N ILE A 33 -0.95 2.14 -20.33
CA ILE A 33 -0.56 2.48 -18.96
C ILE A 33 0.96 2.52 -18.90
N SER A 34 1.51 3.67 -18.51
CA SER A 34 2.96 3.91 -18.48
C SER A 34 3.50 4.14 -17.08
N VAL A 35 2.63 4.43 -16.12
CA VAL A 35 3.00 4.73 -14.73
C VAL A 35 1.94 4.17 -13.80
N PHE A 36 2.39 3.62 -12.68
CA PHE A 36 1.55 3.13 -11.59
C PHE A 36 1.84 3.96 -10.33
N SER A 37 0.80 4.31 -9.60
CA SER A 37 0.90 4.93 -8.28
C SER A 37 -0.10 4.27 -7.37
N GLY A 38 0.24 4.10 -6.10
CA GLY A 38 -0.70 3.53 -5.15
C GLY A 38 -0.41 3.91 -3.70
N THR A 39 -1.45 3.84 -2.87
CA THR A 39 -1.34 4.08 -1.41
C THR A 39 -1.79 2.87 -0.63
N SER A 40 -1.04 2.47 0.41
CA SER A 40 -1.38 1.30 1.24
C SER A 40 -1.54 0.04 0.38
N ILE A 41 -2.70 -0.64 0.40
CA ILE A 41 -2.94 -1.81 -0.45
C ILE A 41 -2.83 -1.49 -1.94
N GLY A 42 -3.18 -0.27 -2.35
CA GLY A 42 -3.00 0.18 -3.73
C GLY A 42 -1.53 0.26 -4.11
N ALA A 43 -0.62 0.54 -3.15
CA ALA A 43 0.83 0.51 -3.42
C ALA A 43 1.32 -0.92 -3.65
N PHE A 44 0.82 -1.86 -2.85
CA PHE A 44 1.05 -3.29 -3.07
C PHE A 44 0.57 -3.72 -4.47
N ASN A 45 -0.66 -3.38 -4.84
CA ASN A 45 -1.17 -3.68 -6.17
C ASN A 45 -0.43 -2.95 -7.29
N ALA A 46 0.01 -1.71 -7.09
CA ALA A 46 0.79 -0.97 -8.10
C ALA A 46 2.06 -1.72 -8.50
N VAL A 47 2.71 -2.39 -7.55
CA VAL A 47 3.87 -3.25 -7.83
C VAL A 47 3.45 -4.49 -8.63
N LEU A 48 2.34 -5.14 -8.27
CA LEU A 48 1.85 -6.32 -9.00
C LEU A 48 1.47 -5.98 -10.46
N PHE A 49 0.76 -4.87 -10.66
CA PHE A 49 0.44 -4.37 -12.00
C PHE A 49 1.72 -4.07 -12.82
N ALA A 50 2.74 -3.50 -12.18
CA ALA A 50 4.01 -3.21 -12.86
C ALA A 50 4.82 -4.46 -13.22
N GLN A 51 4.68 -5.55 -12.45
CA GLN A 51 5.31 -6.84 -12.72
C GLN A 51 4.65 -7.57 -13.91
N ASP A 52 3.41 -7.23 -14.22
CA ASP A 52 2.59 -7.78 -15.30
C ASP A 52 2.38 -9.31 -15.29
N ASP A 53 2.46 -9.93 -14.11
CA ASP A 53 2.21 -11.37 -13.94
C ASP A 53 0.88 -11.60 -13.20
N MET A 54 -0.19 -11.78 -13.97
CA MET A 54 -1.54 -11.97 -13.44
C MET A 54 -1.66 -13.25 -12.60
N ILE A 55 -1.02 -14.34 -13.04
CA ILE A 55 -1.12 -15.64 -12.35
C ILE A 55 -0.45 -15.53 -10.98
N TYR A 56 0.74 -14.94 -10.94
CA TYR A 56 1.44 -14.70 -9.68
C TYR A 56 0.66 -13.75 -8.76
N ALA A 57 0.08 -12.68 -9.31
CA ALA A 57 -0.70 -11.73 -8.54
C ALA A 57 -1.95 -12.38 -7.91
N GLU A 58 -2.65 -13.25 -8.65
CA GLU A 58 -3.79 -14.01 -8.12
C GLU A 58 -3.38 -14.95 -6.99
N ALA A 59 -2.35 -15.76 -7.21
CA ALA A 59 -1.84 -16.68 -6.19
C ALA A 59 -1.39 -15.95 -4.92
N LEU A 60 -0.73 -14.80 -5.08
CA LEU A 60 -0.32 -13.97 -3.95
C LEU A 60 -1.54 -13.43 -3.20
N TRP A 61 -2.58 -12.99 -3.90
CA TRP A 61 -3.81 -12.52 -3.28
C TRP A 61 -4.61 -13.63 -2.56
N GLU A 62 -4.50 -14.88 -2.98
CA GLU A 62 -5.09 -16.02 -2.25
C GLU A 62 -4.38 -16.31 -0.92
N GLU A 63 -3.06 -16.08 -0.85
CA GLU A 63 -2.25 -16.40 0.32
C GLU A 63 -2.01 -15.22 1.27
N VAL A 64 -2.25 -13.98 0.80
CA VAL A 64 -1.88 -12.77 1.51
C VAL A 64 -2.73 -12.57 2.75
N THR A 65 -2.09 -12.26 3.87
CA THR A 65 -2.75 -11.86 5.11
C THR A 65 -2.18 -10.52 5.58
N ILE A 66 -2.95 -9.81 6.40
CA ILE A 66 -2.48 -8.55 7.01
C ILE A 66 -1.18 -8.77 7.79
N ASP A 67 -1.04 -9.90 8.50
CA ASP A 67 0.16 -10.19 9.29
C ASP A 67 1.40 -10.44 8.40
N LYS A 68 1.21 -11.00 7.19
CA LYS A 68 2.28 -11.16 6.19
C LYS A 68 2.68 -9.81 5.57
N LEU A 69 1.70 -8.94 5.28
CA LEU A 69 1.95 -7.62 4.67
C LEU A 69 2.53 -6.61 5.66
N ILE A 70 2.09 -6.69 6.91
CA ILE A 70 2.45 -5.78 7.98
C ILE A 70 2.86 -6.65 9.17
N PRO A 71 4.15 -7.03 9.27
CA PRO A 71 4.66 -7.87 10.37
C PRO A 71 4.81 -7.04 11.66
N ILE A 72 3.74 -6.36 12.07
CA ILE A 72 3.65 -5.55 13.27
C ILE A 72 2.40 -6.00 14.02
N SER A 73 2.55 -6.28 15.31
CA SER A 73 1.40 -6.67 16.13
C SER A 73 0.34 -5.56 16.14
N LYS A 74 -0.95 -5.95 16.19
CA LYS A 74 -2.06 -4.97 16.30
C LYS A 74 -1.87 -4.01 17.48
N PHE A 75 -1.31 -4.51 18.59
CA PHE A 75 -1.02 -3.70 19.77
C PHE A 75 0.07 -2.65 19.50
N GLU A 76 1.17 -3.04 18.85
CA GLU A 76 2.22 -2.09 18.45
C GLU A 76 1.70 -1.07 17.43
N LEU A 77 0.86 -1.50 16.48
CA LEU A 77 0.24 -0.60 15.52
C LEU A 77 -0.67 0.43 16.21
N PHE A 78 -1.48 -0.01 17.18
CA PHE A 78 -2.31 0.86 18.01
C PHE A 78 -1.47 1.83 18.84
N LYS A 79 -0.42 1.34 19.51
CA LYS A 79 0.51 2.16 20.31
C LYS A 79 1.18 3.23 19.46
N LYS A 80 1.64 2.89 18.25
CA LYS A 80 2.19 3.84 17.29
C LYS A 80 1.13 4.86 16.83
N GLY A 81 -0.09 4.42 16.56
CA GLY A 81 -1.20 5.31 16.20
C GLY A 81 -1.53 6.33 17.30
N VAL A 82 -1.64 5.87 18.55
CA VAL A 82 -1.84 6.74 19.71
C VAL A 82 -0.65 7.70 19.89
N GLY A 83 0.58 7.21 19.73
CA GLY A 83 1.79 8.02 19.81
C GLY A 83 1.85 9.12 18.74
N LEU A 84 1.44 8.82 17.51
CA LEU A 84 1.32 9.80 16.42
C LEU A 84 0.30 10.89 16.74
N ILE A 85 -0.87 10.53 17.27
CA ILE A 85 -1.91 11.50 17.65
C ILE A 85 -1.42 12.40 18.79
N LEU A 86 -0.80 11.83 19.83
CA LEU A 86 -0.27 12.58 20.96
C LEU A 86 0.90 13.48 20.54
N GLY A 87 1.81 12.97 19.70
CA GLY A 87 2.94 13.73 19.16
C GLY A 87 2.51 14.86 18.22
N GLY A 88 1.46 14.64 17.42
CA GLY A 88 0.87 15.68 16.57
C GLY A 88 0.19 16.79 17.37
N LYS A 89 -0.41 16.46 18.54
CA LYS A 89 -0.99 17.45 19.46
C LYS A 89 0.07 18.20 20.29
N ASN A 90 1.23 17.60 20.52
CA ASN A 90 2.33 18.19 21.30
C ASN A 90 3.66 18.12 20.54
N LEU A 91 3.84 19.03 19.56
CA LEU A 91 5.04 19.12 18.71
C LEU A 91 6.36 19.17 19.48
N ASN A 92 6.38 19.76 20.68
CA ASN A 92 7.57 19.83 21.53
C ASN A 92 8.02 18.45 22.04
N ILE A 93 7.07 17.54 22.27
CA ILE A 93 7.35 16.16 22.67
C ILE A 93 7.91 15.40 21.47
N ALA A 94 7.28 15.51 20.30
CA ALA A 94 7.77 14.88 19.07
C ALA A 94 9.21 15.31 18.73
N LYS A 95 9.52 16.61 18.82
CA LYS A 95 10.89 17.14 18.61
C LYS A 95 11.90 16.58 19.62
N LYS A 96 11.54 16.51 20.91
CA LYS A 96 12.43 15.99 21.95
C LYS A 96 12.82 14.52 21.73
N TYR A 97 11.85 13.68 21.35
CA TYR A 97 12.10 12.25 21.12
C TYR A 97 12.71 11.94 19.74
N MET A 98 12.47 12.77 18.72
CA MET A 98 13.14 12.61 17.42
C MET A 98 14.61 13.03 17.47
N ASN A 99 14.95 14.11 18.17
CA ASN A 99 16.35 14.54 18.28
C ASN A 99 17.21 13.52 19.05
N GLN A 100 16.66 12.86 20.08
CA GLN A 100 17.39 11.80 20.81
C GLN A 100 17.78 10.60 19.93
N LYS A 101 17.04 10.32 18.86
CA LYS A 101 17.34 9.21 17.93
C LYS A 101 18.26 9.59 16.77
N ILE A 102 18.56 10.87 16.60
CA ILE A 102 19.49 11.36 15.56
C ILE A 102 20.92 11.43 16.12
N GLU A 103 21.06 11.44 17.45
CA GLU A 103 22.36 11.49 18.16
C GLU A 103 22.89 10.10 18.59
N GLU A 104 22.13 9.01 18.38
CA GLU A 104 22.57 7.61 18.51
C GLU A 104 22.83 7.00 17.12
#